data_AF-A0A9P3HIU2-F1
#
_entry.id   AF-A0A9P3HIU2-F1
#
_cell.length_a   1.000
_cell.length_b   1.000
_cell.length_c   1.000
_cell.angle_alpha   90.00
_cell.angle_beta   90.00
_cell.angle_gamma   90.00
#
_symmetry.space_group_name_H-M   'P 1'
#
loop_
_entity.id
_entity.type
_entity.pdbx_description
1 polymer ?
#
loop_
_entity_poly.entity_id
_entity_poly.type
_entity_poly.pdbx_seq_one_letter_code
_entity_poly.pdbx_strand_id
1 'polypeptide(L)'
;MAFGVATVAPDTPLRISGRLQGFSSSTAAELMGLHAVIVAAPAAEHIILHLDNLSVVNNFNKLVKHKDRATTREKMRYNHAIQWAVIAQACNIRQGAVEVC
;
A
#
# COMPACT_ATOMS: atom_id res chain seq x y z
N MET A 1 -7.51 4.13 -15.06
CA MET A 1 -6.39 4.67 -14.26
C MET A 1 -5.19 3.74 -14.35
N ALA A 2 -3.99 4.23 -14.12
CA ALA A 2 -2.76 3.43 -14.13
C ALA A 2 -1.93 3.75 -12.87
N PHE A 3 -1.06 2.83 -12.48
CA PHE A 3 -0.10 3.02 -11.41
C PHE A 3 1.31 2.75 -11.93
N GLY A 4 2.28 3.41 -11.31
CA GLY A 4 3.70 3.17 -11.55
C GLY A 4 4.45 3.32 -10.25
N VAL A 5 5.38 2.42 -10.00
CA VAL A 5 6.31 2.50 -8.88
C VAL A 5 7.72 2.26 -9.39
N ALA A 6 8.63 3.11 -8.93
CA ALA A 6 10.06 2.96 -9.12
C ALA A 6 10.71 2.86 -7.73
N THR A 7 11.55 1.85 -7.52
CA THR A 7 12.38 1.77 -6.32
C THR A 7 13.70 2.49 -6.55
N VAL A 8 14.23 3.05 -5.47
CA VAL A 8 15.57 3.62 -5.40
C VAL A 8 16.44 2.64 -4.60
N ALA A 9 16.56 1.40 -5.09
CA ALA A 9 17.44 0.41 -4.48
C ALA A 9 18.83 0.49 -5.15
N PRO A 10 19.95 0.37 -4.39
CA PRO A 10 21.30 0.58 -4.92
C PRO A 10 21.69 -0.38 -6.05
N ASP A 11 21.27 -1.64 -5.97
CA ASP A 11 21.81 -2.70 -6.83
C ASP A 11 20.80 -3.25 -7.86
N THR A 12 19.50 -3.03 -7.66
CA THR A 12 18.45 -3.47 -8.60
C THR A 12 17.25 -2.52 -8.57
N PRO A 13 17.17 -1.55 -9.50
CA PRO A 13 15.98 -0.71 -9.63
C PRO A 13 14.80 -1.55 -10.10
N LEU A 14 13.77 -1.63 -9.27
CA LEU A 14 12.52 -2.29 -9.58
C LEU A 14 11.54 -1.27 -10.12
N ARG A 15 11.03 -1.51 -11.32
CA ARG A 15 9.95 -0.73 -11.92
C ARG A 15 8.75 -1.61 -12.13
N ILE A 16 7.65 -1.29 -11.46
CA ILE A 16 6.36 -1.97 -11.63
C ILE A 16 5.35 -0.94 -12.09
N SER A 17 4.70 -1.19 -13.21
CA SER A 17 3.58 -0.38 -13.66
C SER A 17 2.45 -1.25 -14.18
N GLY A 18 1.24 -0.71 -14.12
CA GLY A 18 0.06 -1.46 -14.53
C GLY A 18 -1.12 -0.54 -14.78
N ARG A 19 -2.10 -1.07 -15.52
CA ARG A 19 -3.35 -0.38 -15.81
C ARG A 19 -4.50 -1.10 -15.11
N LEU A 20 -5.32 -0.34 -14.39
CA LEU A 20 -6.57 -0.84 -13.82
C LEU A 20 -7.70 -0.70 -14.84
N GLN A 21 -8.40 -1.81 -15.11
CA GLN A 21 -9.64 -1.80 -15.88
C GLN A 21 -10.86 -1.69 -14.94
N GLY A 22 -11.98 -1.11 -15.40
CA GLY A 22 -13.23 -0.97 -14.64
C GLY A 22 -13.37 0.34 -13.87
N PHE A 23 -14.07 0.32 -12.71
CA PHE A 23 -14.29 1.43 -11.76
C PHE A 23 -12.98 1.93 -11.11
N SER A 24 -12.06 2.43 -11.93
CA SER A 24 -10.72 2.82 -11.51
C SER A 24 -10.72 4.26 -10.99
N SER A 25 -10.37 4.46 -9.72
CA SER A 25 -10.09 5.77 -9.11
C SER A 25 -8.59 6.00 -8.92
N SER A 26 -8.16 7.23 -8.63
CA SER A 26 -6.76 7.51 -8.28
C SER A 26 -6.34 6.70 -7.05
N THR A 27 -7.19 6.68 -6.03
CA THR A 27 -7.00 5.87 -4.83
C THR A 27 -6.84 4.39 -5.15
N ALA A 28 -7.66 3.82 -6.03
CA ALA A 28 -7.52 2.41 -6.42
C ALA A 28 -6.18 2.12 -7.13
N ALA A 29 -5.69 3.06 -7.94
CA ALA A 29 -4.39 2.97 -8.59
C ALA A 29 -3.24 3.00 -7.58
N GLU A 30 -3.28 3.93 -6.66
CA GLU A 30 -2.26 4.06 -5.61
C GLU A 30 -2.26 2.84 -4.67
N LEU A 31 -3.42 2.32 -4.28
CA LEU A 31 -3.50 1.09 -3.47
C LEU A 31 -2.93 -0.12 -4.20
N MET A 32 -3.13 -0.22 -5.52
CA MET A 32 -2.54 -1.29 -6.31
C MET A 32 -1.02 -1.14 -6.40
N GLY A 33 -0.51 0.08 -6.61
CA GLY A 33 0.92 0.38 -6.59
C GLY A 33 1.55 0.05 -5.23
N LEU A 34 0.90 0.46 -4.14
CA LEU A 34 1.32 0.17 -2.78
C LEU A 34 1.41 -1.34 -2.53
N HIS A 35 0.35 -2.08 -2.88
CA HIS A 35 0.33 -3.54 -2.75
C HIS A 35 1.43 -4.20 -3.59
N ALA A 36 1.62 -3.78 -4.84
CA ALA A 36 2.62 -4.35 -5.73
C ALA A 36 4.05 -4.23 -5.18
N VAL A 37 4.40 -3.08 -4.58
CA VAL A 37 5.73 -2.87 -3.99
C VAL A 37 5.93 -3.67 -2.73
N ILE A 38 4.93 -3.71 -1.85
CA ILE A 38 5.00 -4.47 -0.59
C ILE A 38 5.23 -5.95 -0.89
N VAL A 39 4.62 -6.49 -1.95
CA VAL A 39 4.81 -7.89 -2.36
C VAL A 39 6.15 -8.11 -3.06
N ALA A 40 6.58 -7.18 -3.92
CA ALA A 40 7.78 -7.38 -4.74
C ALA A 40 9.09 -7.07 -4.01
N ALA A 41 9.08 -6.22 -2.98
CA ALA A 41 10.28 -5.89 -2.21
C ALA A 41 10.76 -7.11 -1.39
N PRO A 42 12.08 -7.28 -1.15
CA PRO A 42 12.61 -8.35 -0.32
C PRO A 42 12.04 -8.31 1.11
N ALA A 43 11.59 -9.46 1.65
CA ALA A 43 10.77 -9.51 2.89
C ALA A 43 11.44 -8.93 4.15
N ALA A 44 12.78 -8.93 4.21
CA ALA A 44 13.57 -8.41 5.33
C ALA A 44 13.89 -6.92 5.21
N GLU A 45 13.70 -6.31 4.03
CA GLU A 45 14.02 -4.90 3.82
C GLU A 45 12.92 -3.97 4.33
N HIS A 46 13.37 -2.86 4.92
CA HIS A 46 12.52 -1.75 5.28
C HIS A 46 12.14 -0.97 4.02
N ILE A 47 10.84 -0.70 3.87
CA ILE A 47 10.30 0.03 2.73
C ILE A 47 9.81 1.40 3.20
N ILE A 48 10.26 2.45 2.50
CA ILE A 48 9.72 3.81 2.63
C ILE A 48 9.03 4.16 1.29
N LEU A 49 7.72 4.40 1.35
CA LEU A 49 6.88 4.72 0.20
C LEU A 49 6.48 6.19 0.26
N HIS A 50 6.75 6.93 -0.80
CA HIS A 50 6.30 8.32 -0.95
C HIS A 50 5.07 8.37 -1.84
N LEU A 51 3.96 8.86 -1.29
CA LEU A 51 2.69 9.03 -2.01
C LEU A 51 2.25 10.49 -1.93
N ASP A 52 1.80 11.05 -3.05
CA ASP A 52 1.25 12.41 -3.12
C ASP A 52 -0.19 12.52 -2.57
N ASN A 53 -0.87 11.39 -2.44
CA ASN A 53 -2.25 11.35 -1.94
C ASN A 53 -2.31 11.20 -0.42
N LEU A 54 -2.49 12.33 0.25
CA LEU A 54 -2.60 12.41 1.70
C LEU A 54 -3.74 11.55 2.27
N SER A 55 -4.82 11.30 1.52
CA SER A 55 -5.90 10.41 1.97
C SER A 55 -5.43 8.97 2.12
N VAL A 56 -4.61 8.50 1.18
CA VAL A 56 -4.02 7.15 1.23
C VAL A 56 -3.00 7.04 2.35
N VAL A 57 -2.13 8.05 2.53
CA VAL A 57 -1.18 8.11 3.66
C VAL A 57 -1.91 8.02 5.01
N ASN A 58 -2.95 8.83 5.20
CA ASN A 58 -3.74 8.86 6.45
C ASN A 58 -4.44 7.52 6.70
N ASN A 59 -5.05 6.95 5.66
CA ASN A 59 -5.74 5.67 5.78
C ASN A 59 -4.77 4.52 6.03
N PHE A 60 -3.57 4.53 5.45
CA PHE A 60 -2.53 3.54 5.76
C PHE A 60 -2.15 3.60 7.23
N ASN A 61 -1.85 4.80 7.75
CA ASN A 61 -1.48 4.97 9.15
C ASN A 61 -2.59 4.49 10.10
N LYS A 62 -3.86 4.74 9.77
CA LYS A 62 -5.00 4.33 10.59
C LYS A 62 -5.34 2.84 10.49
N LEU A 63 -5.37 2.29 9.28
CA LEU A 63 -5.91 0.95 9.01
C LEU A 63 -4.84 -0.14 9.02
N VAL A 64 -3.58 0.23 8.73
CA VAL A 64 -2.44 -0.70 8.64
C VAL A 64 -1.53 -0.56 9.85
N LYS A 65 -0.92 0.63 10.05
CA LYS A 65 0.07 0.86 11.12
C LYS A 65 -0.54 0.84 12.52
N HIS A 66 -1.75 1.39 12.66
CA HIS A 66 -2.49 1.44 13.92
C HIS A 66 -3.80 0.65 13.86
N LYS A 67 -3.76 -0.52 13.21
CA LYS A 67 -4.93 -1.37 12.97
C LYS A 67 -5.71 -1.71 14.25
N ASP A 68 -5.06 -1.72 15.40
CA ASP A 68 -5.66 -2.09 16.69
C ASP A 68 -6.56 -0.98 17.26
N ARG A 69 -6.44 0.25 16.74
CA ARG A 69 -7.23 1.41 17.18
C ARG A 69 -8.62 1.51 16.53
N ALA A 70 -8.88 0.73 15.49
CA ALA A 70 -10.14 0.76 14.76
C ALA A 70 -10.88 -0.57 14.90
N THR A 71 -12.17 -0.52 15.20
CA THR A 71 -13.04 -1.71 15.23
C THR A 71 -13.21 -2.30 13.83
N THR A 72 -13.52 -3.60 13.74
CA THR A 72 -13.81 -4.27 12.46
C THR A 72 -14.91 -3.54 11.67
N ARG A 73 -15.96 -3.08 12.36
CA ARG A 73 -17.06 -2.34 11.74
C ARG A 73 -16.60 -1.02 11.13
N GLU A 74 -15.73 -0.28 11.83
CA GLU A 74 -15.16 0.97 11.29
C GLU A 74 -14.29 0.68 10.07
N LYS A 75 -13.44 -0.35 10.11
CA LYS A 75 -12.59 -0.74 8.98
C LYS A 75 -13.42 -1.07 7.72
N MET A 76 -14.54 -1.77 7.88
CA MET A 76 -15.41 -2.15 6.76
C MET A 76 -16.16 -0.97 6.12
N ARG A 77 -16.25 0.19 6.79
CA ARG A 77 -16.90 1.40 6.26
C ARG A 77 -15.99 2.24 5.38
N TYR A 78 -14.69 1.96 5.35
CA TYR A 78 -13.76 2.67 4.49
C TYR A 78 -13.95 2.25 3.03
N ASN A 79 -13.83 3.22 2.13
CA ASN A 79 -13.69 2.91 0.71
C ASN A 79 -12.50 1.97 0.52
N HIS A 80 -12.65 0.98 -0.35
CA HIS A 80 -11.61 0.00 -0.63
C HIS A 80 -11.21 -0.87 0.58
N ALA A 81 -12.11 -1.09 1.55
CA ALA A 81 -11.83 -1.86 2.78
C ALA A 81 -11.14 -3.23 2.54
N ILE A 82 -11.54 -3.96 1.51
CA ILE A 82 -10.92 -5.26 1.16
C ILE A 82 -9.46 -5.06 0.76
N GLN A 83 -9.15 -4.06 -0.07
CA GLN A 83 -7.78 -3.77 -0.51
C GLN A 83 -6.91 -3.37 0.68
N TRP A 84 -7.45 -2.55 1.60
CA TRP A 84 -6.78 -2.21 2.85
C TRP A 84 -6.48 -3.42 3.73
N ALA A 85 -7.40 -4.38 3.83
CA ALA A 85 -7.19 -5.61 4.58
C ALA A 85 -6.06 -6.48 3.97
N VAL A 86 -6.03 -6.59 2.64
CA VAL A 86 -4.97 -7.31 1.92
C VAL A 86 -3.61 -6.64 2.13
N ILE A 87 -3.54 -5.32 2.00
CA ILE A 87 -2.33 -4.53 2.26
C ILE A 87 -1.86 -4.73 3.71
N ALA A 88 -2.77 -4.65 4.68
CA ALA A 88 -2.43 -4.83 6.08
C ALA A 88 -1.86 -6.22 6.35
N GLN A 89 -2.45 -7.25 5.73
CA GLN A 89 -1.94 -8.62 5.84
C GLN A 89 -0.55 -8.76 5.19
N ALA A 90 -0.35 -8.19 4.00
CA ALA A 90 0.95 -8.20 3.33
C ALA A 90 2.04 -7.54 4.19
N CYS A 91 1.73 -6.42 4.85
CA CYS A 91 2.66 -5.79 5.80
C CYS A 91 2.94 -6.68 7.03
N ASN A 92 1.93 -7.34 7.59
CA ASN A 92 2.09 -8.17 8.80
C ASN A 92 2.96 -9.41 8.59
N ILE A 93 3.01 -9.96 7.37
CA ILE A 93 3.78 -11.17 7.05
C ILE A 93 5.28 -10.86 6.87
N ARG A 94 5.61 -9.60 6.58
CA ARG A 94 6.99 -9.16 6.31
C ARG A 94 7.76 -8.94 7.62
N GLN A 95 9.08 -9.14 7.55
CA GLN A 95 9.99 -8.87 8.66
C GLN A 95 10.42 -7.40 8.69
N GLY A 96 10.68 -6.83 7.51
CA GLY A 96 11.00 -5.41 7.37
C GLY A 96 9.78 -4.53 7.56
N ALA A 97 9.98 -3.34 8.13
CA ALA A 97 8.90 -2.37 8.34
C ALA A 97 8.46 -1.71 7.04
N VAL A 98 7.21 -1.25 6.99
CA VAL A 98 6.66 -0.47 5.87
C VAL A 98 6.21 0.88 6.39
N GLU A 99 6.78 1.94 5.83
CA GLU A 99 6.44 3.34 6.10
C GLU A 99 5.88 3.99 4.85
N VAL A 100 4.86 4.82 5.03
CA VAL A 100 4.19 5.56 3.96
C VAL A 100 4.17 7.03 4.35
N CYS A 101 4.70 7.87 3.47
CA CYS A 101 4.92 9.30 3.64
C CYS A 101 4.21 10.10 2.56
#